data_AF-A0A661EV18-F1
#
_entry.id   AF-A0A661EV18-F1
#
_cell.length_a   1.000
_cell.length_b   1.000
_cell.length_c   1.000
_cell.angle_alpha   90.00
_cell.angle_beta   90.00
_cell.angle_gamma   90.00
#
_symmetry.space_group_name_H-M   'P 1'
#
loop_
_entity.id
_entity.type
_entity.pdbx_description
1 polymer ?
#
loop_
_entity_poly.entity_id
_entity_poly.type
_entity_poly.pdbx_seq_one_letter_code
_entity_poly.pdbx_strand_id
1 'polypeptide(L)'
;MNTTNWRTSGVLAFALALLTALPLMADDAPLARLFYSPQERVRLDMARHSDAEGPPPATSPGVTTKKITLNGIIEKRGGGLHAWLNGKNIDSGELRISVSIGRRLTAEQQLPLRLPGGLTATPKVGQMVNLATGELIEGYQQTKATSPEEVTTEEGSSDIEGGVGEAEPG
;
A
#
# COMPACT_ATOMS: atom_id res chain seq x y z
N MET A 1 49.44 -52.43 -3.90
CA MET A 1 49.60 -51.65 -5.15
C MET A 1 48.23 -51.49 -5.78
N ASN A 2 47.60 -50.31 -5.65
CA ASN A 2 46.26 -50.06 -6.16
C ASN A 2 46.37 -49.43 -7.55
N THR A 3 46.07 -50.21 -8.60
CA THR A 3 46.03 -49.72 -9.98
C THR A 3 44.68 -49.02 -10.22
N THR A 4 44.65 -47.71 -10.03
CA THR A 4 43.46 -46.87 -10.28
C THR A 4 43.25 -46.73 -11.78
N ASN A 5 42.11 -47.24 -12.27
CA ASN A 5 41.74 -47.29 -13.69
C ASN A 5 41.43 -45.87 -14.23
N TRP A 6 42.43 -45.17 -14.76
CA TRP A 6 42.32 -43.82 -15.36
C TRP A 6 41.24 -43.71 -16.45
N ARG A 7 40.92 -44.82 -17.12
CA ARG A 7 39.97 -44.87 -18.23
C ARG A 7 38.51 -44.61 -17.82
N THR A 8 38.14 -44.88 -16.56
CA THR A 8 36.77 -44.65 -16.08
C THR A 8 36.53 -43.20 -15.64
N SER A 9 37.59 -42.45 -15.29
CA SER A 9 37.47 -41.03 -14.91
C SER A 9 37.10 -40.12 -16.10
N GLY A 10 37.56 -40.45 -17.31
CA GLY A 10 37.22 -39.67 -18.51
C GLY A 10 35.74 -39.75 -18.88
N VAL A 11 35.15 -40.94 -18.78
CA VAL A 11 33.72 -41.16 -19.09
C VAL A 11 32.83 -40.49 -18.05
N LEU A 12 33.21 -40.54 -16.77
CA LEU A 12 32.47 -39.88 -15.70
C LEU A 12 32.53 -38.35 -15.84
N ALA A 13 33.70 -37.78 -16.15
CA ALA A 13 33.86 -36.35 -16.39
C ALA A 13 33.09 -35.87 -17.62
N PHE A 14 33.07 -36.67 -18.70
CA PHE A 14 32.31 -36.36 -19.91
C PHE A 14 30.80 -36.46 -19.70
N ALA A 15 30.34 -37.46 -18.95
CA ALA A 15 28.92 -37.58 -18.58
C ALA A 15 28.47 -36.44 -17.65
N LEU A 16 29.32 -36.01 -16.72
CA LEU A 16 29.04 -34.87 -15.84
C LEU A 16 29.01 -33.54 -16.61
N ALA A 17 29.90 -33.36 -17.59
CA ALA A 17 29.91 -32.19 -18.47
C ALA A 17 28.71 -32.16 -19.44
N LEU A 18 28.20 -33.32 -19.87
CA LEU A 18 26.96 -33.38 -20.64
C LEU A 18 25.74 -33.05 -19.78
N LEU A 19 25.74 -33.43 -18.50
CA LEU A 19 24.62 -33.19 -17.60
C LEU A 19 24.46 -31.70 -17.21
N THR A 20 25.53 -30.91 -17.23
CA THR A 20 25.48 -29.45 -17.00
C THR A 20 25.12 -28.63 -18.25
N ALA A 21 25.14 -29.25 -19.43
CA ALA A 21 24.82 -28.59 -20.70
C ALA A 21 23.32 -28.62 -21.05
N LEU A 22 22.48 -29.27 -20.24
CA LEU A 22 21.04 -29.19 -20.44
C LEU A 22 20.54 -27.79 -20.06
N PRO A 23 19.93 -27.03 -20.97
CA PRO A 23 19.29 -25.78 -20.60
C PRO A 23 18.12 -26.13 -19.68
N LEU A 24 18.19 -25.72 -18.42
CA LEU A 24 17.00 -25.66 -17.57
C LEU A 24 16.05 -24.67 -18.25
N MET A 25 15.01 -25.20 -18.91
CA MET A 25 13.84 -24.42 -19.27
C MET A 25 13.18 -24.05 -17.95
N ALA A 26 13.53 -22.88 -17.41
CA ALA A 26 12.78 -22.27 -16.33
C ALA A 26 11.37 -22.06 -16.85
N ASP A 27 10.40 -22.66 -16.16
CA ASP A 27 8.98 -22.44 -16.43
C ASP A 27 8.73 -20.93 -16.26
N ASP A 28 8.42 -20.25 -17.36
CA ASP A 28 8.00 -18.84 -17.40
C ASP A 28 6.56 -18.74 -16.89
N ALA A 29 6.27 -19.43 -15.78
CA ALA A 29 5.12 -19.14 -14.97
C ALA A 29 5.27 -17.66 -14.61
N PRO A 30 4.36 -16.78 -15.08
CA PRO A 30 4.53 -15.35 -14.92
C PRO A 30 4.40 -15.03 -13.44
N LEU A 31 5.51 -15.07 -12.73
CA LEU A 31 5.64 -14.65 -11.34
C LEU A 31 5.19 -13.19 -11.30
N ALA A 32 3.94 -12.99 -10.88
CA ALA A 32 3.31 -11.71 -10.55
C ALA A 32 3.75 -10.54 -11.46
N ARG A 33 3.45 -10.62 -12.76
CA ARG A 33 3.52 -9.42 -13.62
C ARG A 33 2.45 -8.45 -13.13
N LEU A 34 2.82 -7.51 -12.24
CA LEU A 34 1.91 -6.49 -11.69
C LEU A 34 1.32 -5.57 -12.77
N PHE A 35 1.89 -5.60 -13.97
CA PHE A 35 1.50 -4.78 -15.11
C PHE A 35 1.31 -5.63 -16.34
N TYR A 36 0.21 -5.40 -17.04
CA TYR A 36 -0.12 -6.16 -18.25
C TYR A 36 0.58 -5.57 -19.50
N SER A 37 1.19 -4.37 -19.40
CA SER A 37 1.95 -3.74 -20.49
C SER A 37 3.21 -3.00 -20.02
N PRO A 38 4.29 -2.91 -20.84
CA PRO A 38 5.46 -2.09 -20.56
C PRO A 38 5.16 -0.60 -20.36
N GLN A 39 4.15 -0.08 -21.07
CA GLN A 39 3.75 1.33 -21.01
C GLN A 39 3.17 1.70 -19.64
N GLU A 40 2.44 0.76 -19.01
CA GLU A 40 1.87 0.94 -17.68
C GLU A 40 2.94 1.08 -16.59
N ARG A 41 4.05 0.33 -16.73
CA ARG A 41 5.23 0.48 -15.87
C ARG A 41 5.87 1.87 -16.02
N VAL A 42 6.05 2.35 -17.25
CA VAL A 42 6.65 3.67 -17.50
C VAL A 42 5.81 4.79 -16.88
N ARG A 43 4.48 4.70 -16.96
CA ARG A 43 3.58 5.68 -16.33
C ARG A 43 3.73 5.69 -14.80
N LEU A 44 3.80 4.51 -14.17
CA LEU A 44 4.01 4.42 -12.73
C LEU A 44 5.39 4.94 -12.31
N ASP A 45 6.43 4.65 -13.09
CA ASP A 45 7.77 5.15 -12.82
C ASP A 45 7.83 6.68 -12.95
N MET A 46 7.14 7.27 -13.94
CA MET A 46 6.99 8.73 -14.04
C MET A 46 6.23 9.32 -12.85
N ALA A 47 5.15 8.68 -12.40
CA ALA A 47 4.39 9.11 -11.23
C ALA A 47 5.23 9.07 -9.94
N ARG A 48 6.05 8.03 -9.76
CA ARG A 48 6.98 7.94 -8.61
C ARG A 48 8.01 9.06 -8.61
N HIS A 49 8.49 9.47 -9.78
CA HIS A 49 9.46 10.55 -9.88
C HIS A 49 8.83 11.94 -9.75
N SER A 50 7.56 12.12 -10.16
CA SER A 50 6.82 13.36 -9.88
C SER A 50 6.41 13.47 -8.41
N ASP A 51 6.12 12.34 -7.77
CA ASP A 51 5.73 12.26 -6.35
C ASP A 51 6.95 12.14 -5.41
N ALA A 52 8.17 12.07 -5.94
CA ALA A 52 9.41 12.03 -5.14
C ALA A 52 9.64 13.32 -4.32
N GLU A 53 8.83 14.37 -4.54
CA GLU A 53 8.78 15.59 -3.74
C GLU A 53 7.39 15.83 -3.11
N GLY A 54 6.48 14.86 -3.22
CA GLY A 54 5.12 14.93 -2.70
C GLY A 54 4.91 13.98 -1.52
N PRO A 55 4.30 14.41 -0.40
CA PRO A 55 3.87 13.48 0.64
C PRO A 55 2.93 12.41 0.04
N PRO A 56 2.88 11.20 0.61
CA PRO A 56 1.96 10.14 0.15
C PRO A 56 0.55 10.69 0.00
N PRO A 57 -0.27 10.16 -0.93
CA PRO A 57 -1.56 10.73 -1.29
C PRO A 57 -2.34 11.07 -0.02
N ALA A 58 -2.49 12.37 0.22
CA ALA A 58 -3.31 12.87 1.30
C ALA A 58 -4.73 12.38 1.01
N THR A 59 -5.24 11.50 1.86
CA THR A 59 -6.67 11.25 2.00
C THR A 59 -7.40 12.60 1.95
N SER A 60 -8.39 12.72 1.05
CA SER A 60 -9.14 13.92 0.67
C SER A 60 -9.11 15.11 1.65
N PRO A 61 -8.92 16.35 1.16
CA PRO A 61 -9.03 17.54 1.97
C PRO A 61 -10.53 17.81 2.24
N GLY A 62 -11.04 17.21 3.31
CA GLY A 62 -12.42 17.40 3.73
C GLY A 62 -12.54 17.11 5.21
N VAL A 63 -12.79 18.19 5.97
CA VAL A 63 -13.02 18.24 7.42
C VAL A 63 -11.73 18.35 8.26
N THR A 64 -11.61 19.53 8.87
CA THR A 64 -10.56 20.06 9.76
C THR A 64 -10.46 19.31 11.09
N THR A 65 -10.20 18.02 10.99
CA THR A 65 -9.82 17.17 12.10
C THR A 65 -8.51 16.56 11.69
N LYS A 66 -7.40 17.14 12.16
CA LYS A 66 -6.05 16.68 11.82
C LYS A 66 -5.91 15.26 12.40
N LYS A 67 -6.27 14.25 11.61
CA LYS A 67 -6.16 12.83 11.97
C LYS A 67 -4.72 12.38 11.68
N ILE A 68 -4.19 11.52 12.54
CA ILE A 68 -2.88 10.91 12.35
C ILE A 68 -3.03 9.39 12.31
N THR A 69 -2.38 8.74 11.35
CA THR A 69 -2.34 7.29 11.22
C THR A 69 -0.99 6.80 11.71
N LEU A 70 -1.00 5.78 12.57
CA LEU A 70 0.22 5.08 12.96
C LEU A 70 0.54 4.01 11.92
N ASN A 71 1.50 4.28 11.03
CA ASN A 71 1.84 3.38 9.94
C ASN A 71 2.75 2.22 10.37
N GLY A 72 3.61 2.46 11.37
CA GLY A 72 4.57 1.45 11.79
C GLY A 72 5.36 1.89 13.01
N ILE A 73 5.94 0.90 13.68
CA ILE A 73 6.78 1.06 14.85
C ILE A 73 7.94 0.07 14.73
N ILE A 74 9.15 0.53 15.02
CA ILE A 74 10.33 -0.32 15.16
C ILE A 74 10.94 -0.07 16.53
N GLU A 75 11.01 -1.12 17.34
CA GLU A 75 11.78 -1.12 18.59
C GLU A 75 13.15 -1.72 18.35
N LYS A 76 14.20 -0.92 18.57
CA LYS A 76 15.59 -1.37 18.46
C LYS A 76 15.97 -2.17 19.70
N ARG A 77 16.58 -3.34 19.49
CA ARG A 77 17.23 -4.14 20.54
C ARG A 77 18.31 -3.27 21.22
N GLY A 78 17.99 -2.68 22.36
CA GLY A 78 18.80 -1.63 23.01
C GLY A 78 18.02 -0.41 23.51
N GLY A 79 16.73 -0.30 23.22
CA GLY A 79 15.81 0.67 23.85
C GLY A 79 15.53 1.95 23.05
N GLY A 80 15.73 1.93 21.74
CA GLY A 80 15.28 2.99 20.83
C GLY A 80 13.92 2.64 20.22
N LEU A 81 13.04 3.63 20.06
CA LEU A 81 11.72 3.46 19.46
C LEU A 81 11.58 4.43 18.28
N HIS A 82 11.36 3.88 17.08
CA HIS A 82 11.09 4.65 15.88
C HIS A 82 9.64 4.42 15.46
N ALA A 83 8.94 5.49 15.11
CA ALA A 83 7.55 5.41 14.67
C ALA A 83 7.31 6.26 13.42
N TRP A 84 6.38 5.81 12.60
CA TRP A 84 5.93 6.50 11.39
C TRP A 84 4.49 6.95 11.57
N LEU A 85 4.27 8.25 11.46
CA LEU A 85 2.94 8.87 11.48
C LEU A 85 2.67 9.49 10.11
N ASN A 86 1.53 9.16 9.50
CA ASN A 86 1.16 9.62 8.16
C ASN A 86 2.31 9.42 7.13
N GLY A 87 3.01 8.30 7.23
CA GLY A 87 4.14 7.93 6.36
C GLY A 87 5.47 8.64 6.67
N LYS A 88 5.50 9.59 7.61
CA LYS A 88 6.71 10.34 7.99
C LYS A 88 7.29 9.84 9.31
N ASN A 89 8.61 9.74 9.37
CA ASN A 89 9.32 9.37 10.60
C ASN A 89 9.30 10.54 11.59
N ILE A 90 8.92 10.29 12.83
CA ILE A 90 8.84 11.32 13.88
C ILE A 90 10.23 11.90 14.23
N ASP A 91 11.28 11.07 14.22
CA ASP A 91 12.63 11.47 14.60
C ASP A 91 13.32 12.34 13.55
N SER A 92 12.80 12.36 12.32
CA SER A 92 13.34 13.17 11.23
C SER A 92 13.15 14.68 11.42
N GLY A 93 12.34 15.10 12.41
CA GLY A 93 12.00 16.51 12.65
C GLY A 93 11.12 17.12 11.54
N GLU A 94 10.79 16.35 10.51
CA GLU A 94 9.99 16.80 9.36
C GLU A 94 8.49 16.88 9.70
N LEU A 95 8.08 16.27 10.80
CA LEU A 95 6.71 16.28 11.26
C LEU A 95 6.34 17.66 11.83
N ARG A 96 5.57 18.46 11.07
CA ARG A 96 4.92 19.70 11.55
C ARG A 96 3.70 19.41 12.45
N ILE A 97 3.81 18.44 13.34
CA ILE A 97 2.74 18.01 14.24
C ILE A 97 3.32 17.95 15.66
N SER A 98 2.71 18.69 16.58
CA SER A 98 3.09 18.73 17.99
C SER A 98 2.60 17.48 18.73
N VAL A 99 3.18 16.32 18.42
CA VAL A 99 2.88 15.04 19.09
C VAL A 99 4.18 14.50 19.67
N SER A 100 4.16 14.15 20.96
CA SER A 100 5.29 13.49 21.60
C SER A 100 5.01 12.00 21.76
N ILE A 101 5.97 11.16 21.40
CA ILE A 101 5.90 9.71 21.62
C ILE A 101 6.52 9.34 22.96
N GLY A 102 5.97 8.32 23.61
CA GLY A 102 6.64 7.67 24.73
C GLY A 102 7.86 6.88 24.28
N ARG A 103 8.77 6.60 25.23
CA ARG A 103 10.05 5.93 24.96
C ARG A 103 9.94 4.41 24.81
N ARG A 104 8.80 3.84 25.17
CA ARG A 104 8.52 2.40 25.16
C ARG A 104 7.08 2.15 24.75
N LEU A 105 6.86 0.97 24.18
CA LEU A 105 5.52 0.44 23.95
C LEU A 105 4.88 -0.03 25.24
N THR A 106 3.56 -0.09 25.24
CA THR A 106 2.81 -0.76 26.30
C THR A 106 2.98 -2.28 26.19
N ALA A 107 2.53 -3.04 27.20
CA ALA A 107 2.58 -4.51 27.17
C ALA A 107 1.81 -5.09 25.97
N GLU A 108 0.82 -4.36 25.46
CA GLU A 108 -0.02 -4.68 24.32
C GLU A 108 0.52 -4.16 22.98
N GLN A 109 1.80 -3.76 22.93
CA GLN A 109 2.48 -3.24 21.74
C GLN A 109 1.84 -1.95 21.17
N GLN A 110 1.27 -1.12 22.04
CA GLN A 110 0.69 0.16 21.67
C GLN A 110 1.69 1.30 21.85
N LEU A 111 1.59 2.33 21.01
CA LEU A 111 2.45 3.50 21.09
C LEU A 111 1.77 4.60 21.92
N PRO A 112 2.24 4.90 23.15
CA PRO A 112 1.71 6.04 23.90
C PRO A 112 2.07 7.36 23.20
N LEU A 113 1.03 8.09 22.79
CA LEU A 113 1.10 9.41 22.18
C LEU A 113 0.58 10.46 23.17
N ARG A 114 1.33 11.55 23.28
CA ARG A 114 0.87 12.80 23.91
C ARG A 114 0.49 13.78 22.82
N LEU A 115 -0.78 14.16 22.81
CA LEU A 115 -1.41 15.02 21.83
C LEU A 115 -1.41 16.48 22.32
N PRO A 116 -1.61 17.46 21.42
CA PRO A 116 -1.86 18.83 21.81
C PRO A 116 -3.04 18.94 22.79
N GLY A 117 -2.97 19.88 23.73
CA GLY A 117 -4.03 20.04 24.73
C GLY A 117 -3.97 19.04 25.90
N GLY A 118 -2.90 18.26 26.02
CA GLY A 118 -2.69 17.34 27.14
C GLY A 118 -3.41 16.00 27.02
N LEU A 119 -4.07 15.75 25.89
CA LEU A 119 -4.73 14.48 25.60
C LEU A 119 -3.69 13.37 25.40
N THR A 120 -4.07 12.14 25.70
CA THR A 120 -3.23 10.95 25.52
C THR A 120 -3.99 9.89 24.75
N ALA A 121 -3.32 9.25 23.78
CA ALA A 121 -3.86 8.12 23.03
C ALA A 121 -2.81 7.03 22.90
N THR A 122 -3.23 5.77 22.78
CA THR A 122 -2.33 4.61 22.62
C THR A 122 -2.69 3.81 21.37
N PRO A 123 -2.53 4.40 20.15
CA PRO A 123 -2.85 3.68 18.93
C PRO A 123 -1.96 2.46 18.71
N LYS A 124 -2.54 1.46 18.07
CA LYS A 124 -1.85 0.35 17.40
C LYS A 124 -1.48 0.74 15.98
N VAL A 125 -0.58 -0.04 15.39
CA VAL A 125 -0.26 0.07 13.96
C VAL A 125 -1.53 -0.14 13.14
N GLY A 126 -1.75 0.76 12.17
CA GLY A 126 -2.94 0.79 11.31
C GLY A 126 -4.12 1.60 11.88
N GLN A 127 -4.06 2.02 13.14
CA GLN A 127 -5.11 2.86 13.73
C GLN A 127 -4.86 4.35 13.46
N MET A 128 -5.96 5.10 13.45
CA MET A 128 -5.97 6.54 13.33
C MET A 128 -6.31 7.18 14.68
N VAL A 129 -5.72 8.34 14.97
CA VAL A 129 -6.03 9.16 16.14
C VAL A 129 -6.50 10.52 15.69
N ASN A 130 -7.62 10.97 16.22
CA ASN A 130 -8.07 12.34 16.10
C ASN A 130 -7.30 13.24 17.07
N LEU A 131 -6.51 14.20 16.55
CA LEU A 131 -5.70 15.08 17.40
C LEU A 131 -6.53 16.04 18.27
N ALA A 132 -7.79 16.32 17.92
CA ALA A 132 -8.65 17.24 18.66
C ALA A 132 -9.38 16.56 19.83
N THR A 133 -9.77 15.29 19.66
CA THR A 133 -10.57 14.56 20.66
C THR A 133 -9.78 13.45 21.37
N GLY A 134 -8.64 13.01 20.80
CA GLY A 134 -7.89 11.84 21.27
C GLY A 134 -8.55 10.50 20.93
N GLU A 135 -9.62 10.51 20.14
CA GLU A 135 -10.36 9.32 19.76
C GLU A 135 -9.57 8.43 18.79
N LEU A 136 -9.62 7.11 19.03
CA LEU A 136 -9.01 6.09 18.17
C LEU A 136 -10.05 5.59 17.16
N ILE A 137 -9.66 5.59 15.89
CA ILE A 137 -10.48 5.14 14.77
C ILE A 137 -9.79 3.92 14.17
N GLU A 138 -10.54 2.81 14.10
CA GLU A 138 -10.09 1.56 13.50
C GLU A 138 -10.10 1.67 11.96
N GLY A 139 -9.04 1.20 11.30
CA GLY A 139 -8.91 1.29 9.84
C GLY A 139 -10.03 0.58 9.06
N TYR A 140 -10.61 -0.50 9.60
CA TYR A 140 -11.70 -1.24 8.94
C TYR A 140 -13.06 -0.55 9.03
N GLN A 141 -13.25 0.43 9.93
CA GLN A 141 -14.51 1.15 10.05
C GLN A 141 -14.67 2.23 8.97
N GLN A 142 -13.60 2.55 8.22
CA GLN A 142 -13.62 3.60 7.21
C GLN A 142 -14.40 3.22 5.93
N THR A 143 -14.66 1.93 5.68
CA THR A 143 -15.39 1.47 4.48
C THR A 143 -16.91 1.39 4.65
N LYS A 144 -17.48 1.79 5.80
CA LYS A 144 -18.94 1.71 6.02
C LYS A 144 -19.71 2.95 5.54
N ALA A 145 -19.26 3.58 4.47
CA ALA A 145 -20.04 4.58 3.74
C ALA A 145 -19.75 4.44 2.25
N THR A 146 -20.81 4.20 1.48
CA THR A 146 -20.86 4.00 0.02
C THR A 146 -20.50 2.59 -0.45
N SER A 147 -21.41 1.66 -0.14
CA SER A 147 -21.75 0.61 -1.10
C SER A 147 -22.43 1.29 -2.28
N PRO A 148 -21.93 1.18 -3.53
CA PRO A 148 -22.71 1.51 -4.71
C PRO A 148 -23.72 0.38 -4.90
N GLU A 149 -24.81 0.44 -4.15
CA GLU A 149 -26.03 -0.31 -4.42
C GLU A 149 -26.83 0.50 -5.45
N GLU A 150 -27.22 -0.18 -6.52
CA GLU A 150 -28.23 0.20 -7.51
C GLU A 150 -27.97 1.45 -8.38
N VAL A 151 -27.25 1.25 -9.49
CA VAL A 151 -27.75 1.75 -10.77
C VAL A 151 -28.53 0.60 -11.39
N THR A 152 -29.80 0.52 -11.03
CA THR A 152 -30.80 -0.34 -11.66
C THR A 152 -30.97 0.16 -13.10
N THR A 153 -30.60 -0.68 -14.06
CA THR A 153 -30.99 -0.52 -15.46
C THR A 153 -32.50 -0.74 -15.55
N GLU A 154 -33.26 0.31 -15.26
CA GLU A 154 -34.67 0.46 -15.64
C GLU A 154 -34.68 1.13 -17.01
N GLU A 155 -34.40 0.37 -18.08
CA GLU A 155 -34.73 0.80 -19.45
C GLU A 155 -36.22 0.53 -19.67
N GLY A 156 -37.02 1.35 -19.01
CA GLY A 156 -38.47 1.39 -19.12
C GLY A 156 -38.88 2.12 -20.39
N SER A 157 -39.28 1.32 -21.38
CA SER A 157 -40.29 1.62 -22.39
C SER A 157 -41.26 2.75 -21.99
N SER A 158 -41.30 3.83 -22.76
CA SER A 158 -42.52 4.65 -22.90
C SER A 158 -42.52 5.39 -24.24
N ASP A 159 -43.35 4.88 -25.15
CA ASP A 159 -44.39 5.63 -25.86
C ASP A 159 -44.02 7.01 -26.42
N ILE A 160 -43.71 7.03 -27.72
CA ILE A 160 -43.85 8.23 -28.55
C ILE A 160 -45.25 8.18 -29.20
N GLU A 161 -46.22 8.85 -28.58
CA GLU A 161 -47.52 9.13 -29.18
C GLU A 161 -47.88 10.61 -29.01
N GLY A 162 -48.26 11.27 -30.12
CA GLY A 162 -48.83 12.62 -30.20
C GLY A 162 -47.79 13.73 -30.38
N GLY A 163 -47.81 14.59 -31.41
CA GLY A 163 -48.93 15.12 -32.20
C GLY A 163 -49.01 16.64 -32.01
N VAL A 164 -49.22 17.39 -33.11
CA VAL A 164 -49.41 18.85 -33.23
C VAL A 164 -48.10 19.67 -33.34
N GLY A 165 -47.87 20.52 -34.35
CA GLY A 165 -48.73 20.97 -35.43
C GLY A 165 -48.01 21.89 -36.44
N GLU A 166 -48.71 22.11 -37.55
CA GLU A 166 -48.73 23.26 -38.46
C GLU A 166 -47.43 24.04 -38.74
N ALA A 167 -46.96 23.94 -39.98
CA ALA A 167 -46.17 24.98 -40.63
C ALA A 167 -46.62 25.10 -42.10
N GLU A 168 -47.51 26.04 -42.38
CA GLU A 168 -47.58 26.69 -43.70
C GLU A 168 -46.43 27.70 -43.81
N PRO A 169 -45.82 27.81 -45.00
CA PRO A 169 -45.44 29.13 -45.46
C PRO A 169 -45.79 29.37 -46.94
N GLY A 170 -46.47 30.49 -47.19
CA GLY A 170 -46.20 31.42 -48.31
C GLY A 170 -46.43 30.94 -49.73
#